data_AF-A0A7W6DCM9-F1
#
_entry.id   AF-A0A7W6DCM9-F1
#
_cell.length_a   1.000
_cell.length_b   1.000
_cell.length_c   1.000
_cell.angle_alpha   90.00
_cell.angle_beta   90.00
_cell.angle_gamma   90.00
#
_symmetry.space_group_name_H-M   'P 1'
#
loop_
_entity.id
_entity.type
_entity.pdbx_description
1 polymer ?
#
loop_
_entity_poly.entity_id
_entity_poly.type
_entity_poly.pdbx_seq_one_letter_code
_entity_poly.pdbx_strand_id
1 'polypeptide(L)'
;MTTCPCCGGHIEGPTPLEIFQHVPLTGLERVIIDTLARRYPRAIPSPELVEEMYRDHYSGGPEQPERVMRVVLTRLRRKLEGTGWTIPNRRSGRGNVSRYRLEREQ
;
A
#
# COMPACT_ATOMS: atom_id res chain seq x y z
N MET A 1 -0.13 22.16 -11.85
CA MET A 1 -0.76 21.57 -13.05
C MET A 1 0.29 21.62 -14.14
N THR A 2 0.72 20.47 -14.66
CA THR A 2 1.81 20.40 -15.64
C THR A 2 1.21 20.03 -16.98
N THR A 3 1.20 20.97 -17.92
CA THR A 3 0.76 20.77 -19.30
C THR A 3 1.92 20.31 -20.15
N CYS A 4 1.67 19.36 -21.06
CA CYS A 4 2.69 18.86 -21.97
C CYS A 4 3.08 19.96 -22.98
N PRO A 5 4.36 20.34 -23.08
CA PRO A 5 4.80 21.40 -23.99
C PRO A 5 4.75 21.00 -25.48
N CYS A 6 4.57 19.71 -25.80
CA CYS A 6 4.57 19.23 -27.19
C CYS A 6 3.18 19.17 -27.82
N CYS A 7 2.12 18.95 -27.02
CA CYS A 7 0.76 18.77 -27.53
C CYS A 7 -0.33 19.53 -26.75
N GLY A 8 0.03 20.26 -25.69
CA GLY A 8 -0.94 20.94 -24.83
C GLY A 8 -1.82 20.00 -23.98
N GLY A 9 -1.58 18.69 -24.04
CA GLY A 9 -2.31 17.69 -23.26
C GLY A 9 -2.05 17.81 -21.75
N HIS A 10 -3.06 17.48 -20.96
CA HIS A 10 -2.92 17.37 -19.51
C HIS A 10 -2.08 16.16 -19.14
N ILE A 11 -0.98 16.40 -18.41
CA ILE A 11 -0.21 15.32 -17.80
C ILE A 11 -0.84 15.07 -16.43
N GLU A 12 -1.74 14.09 -16.34
CA GLU A 12 -2.10 13.51 -15.05
C GLU A 12 -0.88 12.77 -14.51
N GLY A 13 -0.54 13.00 -13.23
CA GLY A 13 0.55 12.26 -12.61
C GLY A 13 0.18 10.76 -12.56
N PRO A 14 1.16 9.85 -12.70
CA PRO A 14 0.87 8.44 -12.74
C PRO A 14 0.13 7.99 -11.48
N THR A 15 -0.89 7.16 -11.67
CA THR A 15 -1.67 6.58 -10.58
C THR A 15 -0.76 5.69 -9.72
N PRO A 16 -1.09 5.47 -8.42
CA PRO A 16 -0.28 4.60 -7.57
C PRO A 16 -0.06 3.21 -8.21
N LEU A 17 -1.09 2.65 -8.85
CA LEU A 17 -1.01 1.34 -9.50
C LEU A 17 0.03 1.32 -10.63
N GLU A 18 0.07 2.34 -11.48
CA GLU A 18 1.04 2.44 -12.59
C GLU A 18 2.47 2.50 -12.09
N ILE A 19 2.73 3.25 -11.01
CA ILE A 19 4.06 3.36 -10.41
C ILE A 19 4.52 2.01 -9.83
N PHE A 20 3.60 1.30 -9.18
CA PHE A 20 3.93 0.03 -8.51
C PHE A 20 4.08 -1.16 -9.47
N GLN A 21 3.68 -1.04 -10.74
CA GLN A 21 3.92 -2.09 -11.74
C GLN A 21 5.41 -2.39 -11.93
N HIS A 22 6.26 -1.36 -11.82
CA HIS A 22 7.70 -1.48 -12.01
C HIS A 22 8.48 -1.85 -10.75
N VAL A 23 7.82 -1.87 -9.58
CA VAL A 23 8.46 -2.22 -8.30
C VAL A 23 8.45 -3.75 -8.14
N PRO A 24 9.60 -4.38 -7.80
CA PRO A 24 9.66 -5.83 -7.58
C PRO A 24 8.99 -6.21 -6.25
N LEU A 25 7.69 -6.48 -6.30
CA LEU A 25 6.86 -6.88 -5.17
C LEU A 25 6.65 -8.40 -5.14
N THR A 26 6.73 -8.99 -3.95
CA THR A 26 6.27 -10.36 -3.67
C THR A 26 4.74 -10.43 -3.71
N GLY A 27 4.16 -11.64 -3.73
CA GLY A 27 2.69 -11.81 -3.76
C GLY A 27 1.96 -11.05 -2.65
N LEU A 28 2.39 -11.20 -1.39
CA LEU A 28 1.78 -10.48 -0.27
C LEU A 28 2.00 -8.96 -0.33
N GLU A 29 3.18 -8.51 -0.77
CA GLU A 29 3.44 -7.08 -0.96
C GLU A 29 2.53 -6.47 -2.04
N ARG A 30 2.34 -7.19 -3.15
CA ARG A 30 1.44 -6.80 -4.24
C ARG A 30 0.00 -6.71 -3.74
N VAL A 31 -0.48 -7.71 -3.00
CA VAL A 31 -1.84 -7.70 -2.43
C VAL A 31 -2.04 -6.48 -1.53
N ILE A 32 -1.10 -6.19 -0.63
CA ILE A 32 -1.20 -5.01 0.24
C ILE A 32 -1.26 -3.72 -0.59
N ILE A 33 -0.36 -3.56 -1.56
CA ILE A 33 -0.32 -2.36 -2.40
C ILE A 33 -1.59 -2.19 -3.23
N ASP A 34 -2.04 -3.24 -3.91
CA ASP A 34 -3.23 -3.18 -4.74
C ASP A 34 -4.46 -2.84 -3.91
N THR A 35 -4.60 -3.45 -2.73
CA THR A 35 -5.68 -3.15 -1.79
C THR A 35 -5.65 -1.69 -1.35
N LEU A 36 -4.47 -1.16 -0.98
CA LEU A 36 -4.34 0.24 -0.57
C LEU A 36 -4.57 1.21 -1.73
N ALA A 37 -4.12 0.86 -2.95
CA ALA A 37 -4.28 1.69 -4.14
C ALA A 37 -5.75 1.75 -4.58
N ARG A 38 -6.48 0.63 -4.56
CA ARG A 38 -7.92 0.57 -4.86
C ARG A 38 -8.76 1.37 -3.87
N ARG A 39 -8.32 1.50 -2.62
CA ARG A 39 -9.02 2.23 -1.56
C ARG A 39 -8.53 3.67 -1.38
N TYR A 40 -7.49 4.09 -2.11
CA TYR A 40 -6.93 5.45 -2.01
C TYR A 40 -8.02 6.51 -2.27
N PRO A 41 -8.09 7.61 -1.49
CA PRO A 41 -7.19 8.03 -0.40
C PRO A 41 -7.61 7.55 1.00
N ARG A 42 -8.55 6.61 1.11
CA ARG A 42 -9.08 6.12 2.40
C ARG A 42 -8.10 5.16 3.08
N ALA A 43 -8.23 5.06 4.40
CA ALA A 43 -7.44 4.13 5.20
C ALA A 43 -8.21 2.83 5.47
N ILE A 44 -7.51 1.70 5.44
CA ILE A 44 -8.02 0.37 5.75
C ILE A 44 -7.57 -0.06 7.16
N PRO A 45 -8.46 -0.61 8.00
CA PRO A 45 -8.09 -1.21 9.29
C PRO A 45 -7.17 -2.42 9.12
N SER A 46 -6.28 -2.67 10.10
CA SER A 46 -5.36 -3.79 10.06
C SER A 46 -6.02 -5.18 9.93
N PRO A 47 -7.17 -5.47 10.59
CA PRO A 47 -7.82 -6.78 10.43
C PRO A 47 -8.37 -6.97 9.02
N GLU A 48 -8.96 -5.93 8.41
CA GLU A 48 -9.45 -5.98 7.03
C GLU A 48 -8.29 -6.15 6.05
N LEU A 49 -7.16 -5.48 6.27
CA LEU A 49 -5.97 -5.68 5.43
C LEU A 49 -5.40 -7.10 5.54
N VAL A 50 -5.43 -7.69 6.74
CA VAL A 50 -5.03 -9.09 6.95
C VAL A 50 -5.98 -10.06 6.24
N GLU A 51 -7.29 -9.80 6.32
CA GLU A 51 -8.29 -10.60 5.62
C GLU A 51 -8.05 -10.57 4.10
N GLU A 52 -7.76 -9.40 3.54
CA GLU A 52 -7.39 -9.26 2.12
C GLU A 52 -6.11 -10.02 1.76
N MET A 53 -5.09 -10.01 2.64
CA MET A 53 -3.84 -10.75 2.42
C MET A 53 -4.04 -12.27 2.30
N TYR A 54 -5.04 -12.82 2.99
CA TYR A 54 -5.26 -14.26 3.09
C TYR A 54 -6.61 -14.71 2.53
N ARG A 55 -7.33 -13.85 1.81
CA ARG A 55 -8.65 -14.17 1.24
C ARG A 55 -8.64 -15.46 0.41
N ASP A 56 -7.57 -15.68 -0.37
CA ASP A 56 -7.45 -16.84 -1.25
C ASP A 56 -6.69 -18.01 -0.59
N HIS A 57 -6.32 -17.90 0.68
CA HIS A 57 -5.60 -18.94 1.42
C HIS A 57 -6.58 -19.87 2.16
N TYR A 58 -6.82 -21.06 1.59
CA TYR A 58 -7.67 -22.10 2.20
C TYR A 58 -7.21 -22.57 3.59
N SER A 59 -5.92 -22.42 3.91
CA SER A 59 -5.31 -22.89 5.16
C SER A 59 -5.50 -21.96 6.37
N GLY A 60 -6.30 -20.88 6.26
CA GLY A 60 -6.59 -19.98 7.38
C GLY A 60 -5.45 -19.02 7.76
N GLY A 61 -4.36 -18.98 6.99
CA GLY A 61 -3.21 -18.09 7.25
C GLY A 61 -2.30 -18.56 8.40
N PRO A 62 -1.24 -17.79 8.71
CA PRO A 62 -0.31 -18.10 9.80
C PRO A 62 -0.92 -17.81 11.18
N GLU A 63 -0.36 -18.40 12.24
CA GLU A 63 -0.82 -18.20 13.63
C GLU A 63 -0.85 -16.73 14.08
N GLN A 64 -0.03 -15.87 13.48
CA GLN A 64 0.12 -14.46 13.86
C GLN A 64 0.15 -13.56 12.62
N PRO A 65 -0.98 -13.41 11.93
CA PRO A 65 -1.04 -12.75 10.62
C PRO A 65 -0.70 -11.25 10.70
N GLU A 66 -0.97 -10.58 11.83
CA GLU A 66 -0.61 -9.18 12.04
C GLU A 66 0.91 -8.99 12.14
N ARG A 67 1.63 -9.97 12.72
CA ARG A 67 3.10 -9.92 12.77
C ARG A 67 3.68 -10.04 11.35
N VAL A 68 3.13 -10.95 10.54
CA VAL A 68 3.53 -11.09 9.14
C VAL A 68 3.22 -9.81 8.36
N MET A 69 2.01 -9.27 8.48
CA MET A 69 1.61 -8.00 7.85
C MET A 69 2.60 -6.87 8.20
N ARG A 70 3.01 -6.74 9.47
CA ARG A 70 3.98 -5.70 9.89
C ARG A 70 5.36 -5.88 9.25
N VAL A 71 5.83 -7.12 9.12
CA VAL A 71 7.10 -7.42 8.43
C VAL A 71 6.99 -7.07 6.94
N VAL A 72 5.90 -7.47 6.29
CA VAL A 72 5.63 -7.15 4.89
C VAL A 72 5.57 -5.64 4.69
N LEU A 73 4.82 -4.91 5.50
CA LEU A 73 4.76 -3.44 5.47
C LEU A 73 6.13 -2.77 5.65
N THR A 74 6.99 -3.34 6.51
CA THR A 74 8.34 -2.80 6.73
C THR A 74 9.22 -2.97 5.49
N ARG A 75 9.18 -4.14 4.86
CA ARG A 75 9.90 -4.41 3.61
C ARG A 75 9.36 -3.58 2.46
N LEU A 76 8.03 -3.46 2.39
CA LEU A 76 7.33 -2.71 1.37
C LEU A 76 7.71 -1.24 1.41
N ARG A 77 7.73 -0.60 2.58
CA ARG A 77 8.18 0.79 2.72
C ARG A 77 9.56 1.02 2.13
N ARG A 78 10.52 0.12 2.39
CA ARG A 78 11.86 0.20 1.81
C ARG A 78 11.87 0.10 0.28
N LYS A 79 10.94 -0.65 -0.30
CA LYS A 79 10.78 -0.74 -1.75
C LYS A 79 10.05 0.45 -2.36
N LEU A 80 9.28 1.17 -1.55
CA LEU A 80 8.59 2.39 -1.96
C LEU A 80 9.49 3.62 -1.84
N GLU A 81 10.59 3.56 -1.07
CA GLU A 81 11.60 4.62 -1.01
C GLU A 81 12.03 5.01 -2.43
N GLY A 82 11.90 6.30 -2.75
CA GLY A 82 12.24 6.85 -4.08
C GLY A 82 11.13 6.77 -5.13
N THR A 83 9.98 6.15 -4.83
CA THR A 83 8.80 6.17 -5.72
C THR A 83 7.90 7.39 -5.51
N GLY A 84 8.18 8.22 -4.48
CA GLY A 84 7.34 9.35 -4.09
C GLY A 84 6.07 8.96 -3.34
N TRP A 85 5.96 7.69 -2.93
CA TRP A 85 4.86 7.13 -2.15
C TRP A 85 5.36 6.47 -0.89
N THR A 86 4.54 6.55 0.16
CA THR A 86 4.84 5.90 1.43
C THR A 86 3.57 5.37 2.08
N ILE A 87 3.77 4.48 3.05
CA ILE A 87 2.70 3.98 3.92
C ILE A 87 3.03 4.46 5.32
N PRO A 88 2.43 5.55 5.81
CA PRO A 88 2.79 6.14 7.09
C PRO A 88 2.63 5.13 8.22
N ASN A 89 3.57 5.13 9.15
CA ASN A 89 3.49 4.32 10.37
C ASN A 89 2.83 5.13 11.48
N ARG A 90 1.52 5.40 11.34
CA ARG A 90 0.76 6.04 12.43
C ARG A 90 0.47 4.95 13.47
N ARG A 91 1.19 4.98 14.58
CA ARG A 91 0.86 4.14 15.74
C ARG A 91 -0.56 4.51 16.18
N SER A 92 -1.51 3.59 16.07
CA SER A 92 -2.77 3.72 16.80
C SER A 92 -2.45 3.58 18.28
N GLY A 93 -2.98 4.48 19.11
CA GLY A 93 -2.74 4.47 20.56
C GLY A 93 -3.17 3.14 21.21
N ARG A 94 -2.78 2.92 22.49
CA ARG A 94 -3.17 1.72 23.25
C ARG A 94 -4.69 1.52 23.16
N GLY A 95 -5.13 0.40 22.57
CA GLY A 95 -6.54 0.04 22.42
C GLY A 95 -7.17 0.35 21.06
N ASN A 96 -6.50 1.06 20.15
CA ASN A 96 -7.05 1.41 18.83
C ASN A 96 -6.52 0.52 17.70
N VAL A 97 -7.42 0.16 16.77
CA VAL A 97 -7.08 -0.58 15.56
C VAL A 97 -6.18 0.27 14.64
N SER A 98 -5.04 -0.27 14.22
CA SER A 98 -4.14 0.41 13.30
C SER A 98 -4.81 0.54 11.93
N ARG A 99 -4.63 1.69 11.28
CA ARG A 99 -5.16 1.95 9.94
C ARG A 99 -4.04 2.32 8.99
N TYR A 100 -4.07 1.77 7.79
CA TYR A 100 -3.04 1.97 6.77
C TYR A 100 -3.65 2.64 5.54
N ARG A 101 -2.91 3.56 4.92
CA ARG A 101 -3.28 4.21 3.66
C ARG A 101 -2.01 4.50 2.85
N LEU A 102 -2.16 4.77 1.57
CA LEU A 102 -1.08 5.37 0.78
C LEU A 102 -1.07 6.88 0.99
N GLU A 103 0.12 7.43 1.19
CA GLU A 103 0.37 8.88 1.22
C GLU A 103 1.49 9.19 0.21
N ARG A 104 1.44 10.39 -0.38
CA ARG A 104 2.57 10.90 -1.17
C ARG A 104 3.66 11.37 -0.23
N GLU A 105 4.88 10.94 -0.50
CA GLU A 105 6.08 11.46 0.15
C GLU A 105 6.34 12.84 -0.48
N GLN A 106 6.13 13.91 0.31
CA GLN A 106 6.35 15.30 -0.10
C GLN A 106 7.83 15.66 0.00
#